data_AF-A0A950APZ6-F1
#
_entry.id   AF-A0A950APZ6-F1
#
_cell.length_a   1.000
_cell.length_b   1.000
_cell.length_c   1.000
_cell.angle_alpha   90.00
_cell.angle_beta   90.00
_cell.angle_gamma   90.00
#
_symmetry.space_group_name_H-M   'P 1'
#
loop_
_entity.id
_entity.type
_entity.pdbx_description
1 polymer ?
#
loop_
_entity_poly.entity_id
_entity_poly.type
_entity_poly.pdbx_seq_one_letter_code
_entity_poly.pdbx_strand_id
1 'polypeptide(L)'
;MMYRMIPIGLALVALQGLVPCPAQTPPAGVRDRAGLFSAEAAREADEALQALRREGRGQVAIETVDSLDGASLQRRAVERARELKVHGLYILIAKKEHELWVEPSDSARSVFTRSRVDAITGTLERAFKANNFDGGLLAVVEEIRKDTGVEAAGPTVGVRDHARLFSAEAARKADEALQALRRDHQWQVAIETVGSLDGASIQRRAVERARELKVHELYILIAKKEHKLWVGPSDSARSVFTKPRVDAIVETLEKAFKAGDFDGGLLAAIAEIRKDTGASPEKTSTA
;
A
#
# COMPACT_ATOMS: atom_id res chain seq x y z
N MET A 1 60.99 60.08 -3.94
CA MET A 1 60.30 59.24 -2.93
C MET A 1 58.85 59.06 -3.38
N MET A 2 58.52 57.87 -3.88
CA MET A 2 57.22 57.54 -4.46
C MET A 2 56.18 57.26 -3.37
N TYR A 3 55.08 58.01 -3.39
CA TYR A 3 53.84 57.68 -2.67
C TYR A 3 52.97 56.77 -3.54
N ARG A 4 52.51 55.67 -2.95
CA ARG A 4 51.74 54.61 -3.61
C ARG A 4 50.26 54.81 -3.27
N MET A 5 49.45 55.09 -4.28
CA MET A 5 47.98 55.19 -4.19
C MET A 5 47.33 53.80 -4.25
N ILE A 6 46.37 53.55 -3.36
CA ILE A 6 45.51 52.35 -3.37
C ILE A 6 44.11 52.78 -3.86
N PRO A 7 43.55 52.20 -4.92
CA PRO A 7 42.16 52.45 -5.30
C PRO A 7 41.21 51.57 -4.46
N ILE A 8 40.13 52.19 -4.00
CA ILE A 8 39.00 51.54 -3.33
C ILE A 8 38.12 50.90 -4.42
N GLY A 9 38.11 49.57 -4.48
CA GLY A 9 37.21 48.80 -5.35
C GLY A 9 35.83 48.69 -4.72
N LEU A 10 34.83 49.27 -5.39
CA LEU A 10 33.41 49.14 -5.07
C LEU A 10 32.93 47.76 -5.55
N ALA A 11 32.65 46.84 -4.62
CA ALA A 11 32.08 45.52 -4.95
C ALA A 11 30.55 45.62 -5.04
N LEU A 12 30.02 45.50 -6.26
CA LEU A 12 28.59 45.39 -6.56
C LEU A 12 28.16 43.93 -6.34
N VAL A 13 27.41 43.66 -5.27
CA VAL A 13 26.83 42.33 -5.01
C VAL A 13 25.53 42.20 -5.81
N ALA A 14 25.56 41.38 -6.85
CA ALA A 14 24.36 40.98 -7.59
C ALA A 14 23.59 39.91 -6.79
N LEU A 15 22.43 40.28 -6.26
CA LEU A 15 21.47 39.35 -5.65
C LEU A 15 20.76 38.59 -6.78
N GLN A 16 21.18 37.36 -7.07
CA GLN A 16 20.49 36.49 -8.01
C GLN A 16 19.28 35.84 -7.33
N GLY A 17 18.10 35.99 -7.95
CA GLY A 17 16.83 35.49 -7.44
C GLY A 17 16.78 33.96 -7.41
N LEU A 18 16.22 33.42 -6.32
CA LEU A 18 15.75 32.04 -6.27
C LEU A 18 14.61 31.87 -7.27
N VAL A 19 14.87 31.16 -8.36
CA VAL A 19 13.81 30.64 -9.21
C VAL A 19 13.13 29.50 -8.44
N PRO A 20 11.85 29.60 -8.08
CA PRO A 20 11.13 28.48 -7.48
C PRO A 20 11.10 27.33 -8.50
N CYS A 21 11.75 26.23 -8.13
CA CYS A 21 11.72 25.01 -8.94
C CYS A 21 10.25 24.56 -9.00
N PRO A 22 9.68 24.29 -10.19
CA PRO A 22 8.33 23.76 -10.28
C PRO A 22 8.31 22.41 -9.55
N ALA A 23 7.61 22.37 -8.42
CA ALA A 23 7.32 21.14 -7.72
C ALA A 23 6.59 20.23 -8.72
N GLN A 24 7.27 19.18 -9.17
CA GLN A 24 6.66 18.20 -10.06
C GLN A 24 5.47 17.59 -9.34
N THR A 25 4.25 17.90 -9.80
CA THR A 25 3.03 17.34 -9.21
C THR A 25 3.13 15.82 -9.29
N PRO A 26 3.14 15.11 -8.15
CA PRO A 26 3.33 13.67 -8.15
C PRO A 26 2.28 12.99 -9.04
N PRO A 27 2.64 11.90 -9.72
CA PRO A 27 1.75 11.22 -10.67
C PRO A 27 0.43 10.73 -10.02
N ALA A 28 0.46 10.50 -8.71
CA ALA A 28 -0.68 10.12 -7.87
C ALA A 28 -1.09 11.27 -6.93
N GLY A 29 -2.39 11.39 -6.66
CA GLY A 29 -2.99 12.48 -5.89
C GLY A 29 -4.25 13.06 -6.54
N VAL A 30 -4.78 14.15 -5.96
CA VAL A 30 -5.93 14.89 -6.50
C VAL A 30 -5.47 16.00 -7.45
N ARG A 31 -6.08 16.05 -8.64
CA ARG A 31 -5.80 17.01 -9.72
C ARG A 31 -7.10 17.68 -10.14
N ASP A 32 -7.55 18.65 -9.37
CA ASP A 32 -8.82 19.33 -9.61
C ASP A 32 -8.69 20.49 -10.61
N ARG A 33 -8.61 20.19 -11.92
CA ARG A 33 -8.46 21.24 -12.94
C ARG A 33 -9.78 21.94 -13.27
N ALA A 34 -10.91 21.32 -12.92
CA ALA A 34 -12.24 21.85 -13.18
C ALA A 34 -12.81 22.70 -12.02
N GLY A 35 -12.06 22.84 -10.93
CA GLY A 35 -12.53 23.48 -9.69
C GLY A 35 -13.83 22.84 -9.19
N LEU A 36 -13.88 21.50 -9.21
CA LEU A 36 -15.05 20.73 -8.79
C LEU A 36 -15.11 20.59 -7.26
N PHE A 37 -13.96 20.64 -6.60
CA PHE A 37 -13.81 20.40 -5.17
C PHE A 37 -13.37 21.66 -4.44
N SER A 38 -13.70 21.78 -3.16
CA SER A 38 -13.06 22.77 -2.31
C SER A 38 -11.57 22.46 -2.13
N ALA A 39 -10.77 23.50 -1.91
CA ALA A 39 -9.34 23.35 -1.63
C ALA A 39 -9.07 22.50 -0.39
N GLU A 40 -9.96 22.54 0.60
CA GLU A 40 -9.86 21.74 1.82
C GLU A 40 -10.10 20.25 1.54
N ALA A 41 -11.20 19.91 0.85
CA ALA A 41 -11.50 18.52 0.49
C ALA A 41 -10.43 17.92 -0.42
N ALA A 42 -9.93 18.69 -1.40
CA ALA A 42 -8.85 18.26 -2.29
C ALA A 42 -7.55 17.99 -1.51
N ARG A 43 -7.19 18.84 -0.54
CA ARG A 43 -6.00 18.65 0.30
C ARG A 43 -6.13 17.41 1.20
N GLU A 44 -7.28 17.24 1.86
CA GLU A 44 -7.53 16.09 2.73
C GLU A 44 -7.50 14.77 1.96
N ALA A 45 -8.16 14.73 0.80
CA ALA A 45 -8.12 13.58 -0.09
C ALA A 45 -6.69 13.28 -0.57
N ASP A 46 -5.91 14.31 -0.94
CA ASP A 46 -4.53 14.13 -1.37
C ASP A 46 -3.65 13.56 -0.24
N GLU A 47 -3.77 14.08 0.98
CA GLU A 47 -3.04 13.57 2.15
C GLU A 47 -3.34 12.09 2.44
N ALA A 48 -4.61 11.70 2.33
CA ALA A 48 -5.04 10.31 2.49
C ALA A 48 -4.49 9.41 1.36
N LEU A 49 -4.56 9.83 0.10
CA LEU A 49 -3.98 9.07 -1.02
C LEU A 49 -2.45 8.97 -0.92
N GLN A 50 -1.78 10.01 -0.42
CA GLN A 50 -0.34 9.96 -0.15
C GLN A 50 0.00 9.01 1.00
N ALA A 51 -0.84 8.90 2.03
CA ALA A 51 -0.68 7.89 3.08
C ALA A 51 -0.77 6.47 2.51
N LEU A 52 -1.80 6.18 1.69
CA LEU A 52 -1.93 4.89 1.00
C LEU A 52 -0.68 4.55 0.17
N ARG A 53 -0.17 5.53 -0.57
CA ARG A 53 1.05 5.35 -1.38
C ARG A 53 2.27 5.01 -0.50
N ARG A 54 2.45 5.70 0.64
CA ARG A 54 3.55 5.43 1.58
C ARG A 54 3.45 4.06 2.22
N GLU A 55 2.23 3.54 2.38
CA GLU A 55 1.94 2.20 2.88
C GLU A 55 2.08 1.10 1.81
N GLY A 56 2.49 1.45 0.58
CA GLY A 56 2.63 0.48 -0.51
C GLY A 56 1.29 -0.02 -1.08
N ARG A 57 0.18 0.65 -0.77
CA ARG A 57 -1.20 0.23 -1.10
C ARG A 57 -1.67 0.64 -2.51
N GLY A 58 -0.73 0.86 -3.42
CA GLY A 58 -0.99 1.29 -4.80
C GLY A 58 -1.02 2.81 -4.99
N GLN A 59 -0.91 3.23 -6.24
CA GLN A 59 -0.95 4.65 -6.63
C GLN A 59 -2.34 5.02 -7.13
N VAL A 60 -2.97 6.03 -6.52
CA VAL A 60 -4.27 6.51 -6.97
C VAL A 60 -4.19 7.96 -7.42
N ALA A 61 -4.79 8.24 -8.58
CA ALA A 61 -4.90 9.57 -9.13
C ALA A 61 -6.36 9.89 -9.46
N ILE A 62 -6.82 11.05 -9.00
CA ILE A 62 -8.17 11.57 -9.29
C ILE A 62 -7.98 12.87 -10.04
N GLU A 63 -8.40 12.93 -11.31
CA GLU A 63 -8.30 14.11 -12.16
C GLU A 63 -9.70 14.59 -12.57
N THR A 64 -9.95 15.89 -12.39
CA THR A 64 -11.13 16.55 -12.95
C THR A 64 -10.71 17.38 -14.16
N VAL A 65 -11.56 17.44 -15.17
CA VAL A 65 -11.40 18.29 -16.36
C VAL A 65 -12.70 19.02 -16.64
N ASP A 66 -12.61 20.24 -17.18
CA ASP A 66 -13.80 21.02 -17.50
C ASP A 66 -14.65 20.36 -18.59
N SER A 67 -14.02 19.79 -19.62
CA SER A 67 -14.69 19.16 -20.76
C SER A 67 -13.83 18.07 -21.38
N LEU A 68 -14.46 17.18 -22.15
CA LEU A 68 -13.80 16.23 -23.03
C LEU A 68 -13.62 16.78 -24.46
N ASP A 69 -14.23 17.92 -24.79
CA ASP A 69 -14.21 18.52 -26.13
C ASP A 69 -14.59 17.52 -27.25
N GLY A 70 -15.58 16.66 -26.97
CA GLY A 70 -16.05 15.62 -27.89
C GLY A 70 -15.20 14.35 -27.94
N ALA A 71 -14.13 14.25 -27.14
CA ALA A 71 -13.34 13.03 -27.01
C ALA A 71 -14.08 11.95 -26.19
N SER A 72 -13.74 10.68 -26.43
CA SER A 72 -14.21 9.57 -25.61
C SER A 72 -13.60 9.63 -24.20
N LEU A 73 -14.45 9.61 -23.18
CA LEU A 73 -14.04 9.62 -21.77
C LEU A 73 -13.09 8.48 -21.43
N GLN A 74 -13.44 7.24 -21.80
CA GLN A 74 -12.60 6.06 -21.55
C GLN A 74 -11.23 6.20 -22.21
N ARG A 75 -11.20 6.57 -23.49
CA ARG A 75 -9.94 6.73 -24.23
C ARG A 75 -9.06 7.78 -23.58
N ARG A 76 -9.66 8.92 -23.21
CA ARG A 76 -8.99 10.01 -22.51
C ARG A 76 -8.42 9.55 -21.17
N ALA A 77 -9.19 8.76 -20.41
CA ALA A 77 -8.75 8.26 -19.12
C ALA A 77 -7.56 7.30 -19.23
N VAL A 78 -7.60 6.36 -20.19
CA VAL A 78 -6.51 5.42 -20.46
C VAL A 78 -5.24 6.15 -20.91
N GLU A 79 -5.36 7.12 -21.81
CA GLU A 79 -4.22 7.94 -22.27
C GLU A 79 -3.58 8.71 -21.12
N ARG A 80 -4.40 9.37 -20.28
CA ARG A 80 -3.91 10.11 -19.10
C ARG A 80 -3.27 9.21 -18.05
N ALA A 81 -3.87 8.05 -17.75
CA ALA A 81 -3.29 7.09 -16.81
C ALA A 81 -1.89 6.64 -17.25
N ARG A 82 -1.70 6.44 -18.56
CA ARG A 82 -0.40 6.09 -19.17
C ARG A 82 0.60 7.24 -19.13
N GLU A 83 0.18 8.46 -19.50
CA GLU A 83 1.02 9.66 -19.44
C GLU A 83 1.53 9.94 -18.03
N LEU A 84 0.66 9.77 -17.03
CA LEU A 84 0.99 9.94 -15.63
C LEU A 84 1.72 8.73 -15.03
N LYS A 85 1.83 7.61 -15.76
CA LYS A 85 2.44 6.35 -15.28
C LYS A 85 1.84 5.90 -13.92
N VAL A 86 0.52 5.94 -13.81
CA VAL A 86 -0.18 5.55 -12.57
C VAL A 86 -0.17 4.04 -12.43
N HIS A 87 0.52 3.53 -11.40
CA HIS A 87 0.58 2.10 -11.06
C HIS A 87 -0.44 1.75 -9.96
N GLY A 88 -1.72 1.94 -10.27
CA GLY A 88 -2.82 1.61 -9.36
C GLY A 88 -4.18 1.91 -9.99
N LEU A 89 -4.84 2.98 -9.57
CA LEU A 89 -6.17 3.38 -10.02
C LEU A 89 -6.15 4.83 -10.53
N TYR A 90 -6.71 5.06 -11.71
CA TYR A 90 -6.92 6.40 -12.26
C TYR A 90 -8.41 6.69 -12.38
N ILE A 91 -8.85 7.85 -11.89
CA ILE A 91 -10.23 8.31 -11.96
C ILE A 91 -10.26 9.62 -12.73
N LEU A 92 -11.02 9.67 -13.83
CA LEU A 92 -11.28 10.87 -14.60
C LEU A 92 -12.71 11.33 -14.39
N ILE A 93 -12.90 12.61 -14.15
CA ILE A 93 -14.22 13.24 -13.99
C ILE A 93 -14.32 14.41 -14.97
N ALA A 94 -15.31 14.38 -15.85
CA ALA A 94 -15.58 15.41 -16.83
C ALA A 94 -16.78 16.25 -16.40
N LYS A 95 -16.53 17.52 -16.03
CA LYS A 95 -17.52 18.38 -15.36
C LYS A 95 -18.71 18.72 -16.25
N LYS A 96 -18.49 19.14 -17.50
CA LYS A 96 -19.56 19.54 -18.43
C LYS A 96 -20.39 18.34 -18.93
N GLU A 97 -19.75 17.21 -19.15
CA GLU A 97 -20.41 16.00 -19.62
C GLU A 97 -21.11 15.25 -18.48
N HIS A 98 -20.79 15.57 -17.21
CA HIS A 98 -21.27 14.87 -16.02
C HIS A 98 -20.95 13.36 -16.04
N GLU A 99 -19.83 13.00 -16.67
CA GLU A 99 -19.38 11.62 -16.79
C GLU A 99 -18.09 11.40 -15.97
N LEU A 100 -17.89 10.15 -15.55
CA LEU A 100 -16.65 9.72 -14.92
C LEU A 100 -16.21 8.35 -15.42
N TRP A 101 -14.91 8.10 -15.39
CA TRP A 101 -14.31 6.81 -15.75
C TRP A 101 -13.27 6.41 -14.71
N VAL A 102 -13.27 5.14 -14.37
CA VAL A 102 -12.33 4.54 -13.42
C VAL A 102 -11.51 3.48 -14.16
N GLU A 103 -10.21 3.70 -14.26
CA GLU A 103 -9.25 2.85 -14.97
C GLU A 103 -8.23 2.25 -14.01
N PRO A 104 -8.36 0.96 -13.64
CA PRO A 104 -7.30 0.22 -12.97
C PRO A 104 -6.14 -0.07 -13.93
N SER A 105 -4.91 0.15 -13.48
CA SER A 105 -3.71 -0.37 -14.15
C SER A 105 -3.71 -1.90 -14.16
N ASP A 106 -3.01 -2.51 -15.12
CA ASP A 106 -2.94 -3.96 -15.26
C ASP A 106 -2.43 -4.66 -13.98
N SER A 107 -1.42 -4.08 -13.32
CA SER A 107 -0.88 -4.57 -12.05
C SER A 107 -1.86 -4.47 -10.88
N ALA A 108 -2.93 -3.67 -10.99
CA ALA A 108 -3.89 -3.42 -9.93
C ALA A 108 -5.28 -4.00 -10.20
N ARG A 109 -5.52 -4.63 -11.37
CA ARG A 109 -6.81 -5.25 -11.74
C ARG A 109 -7.25 -6.36 -10.75
N SER A 110 -6.30 -7.05 -10.12
CA SER A 110 -6.61 -8.05 -9.09
C SER A 110 -7.06 -7.43 -7.76
N VAL A 111 -6.69 -6.18 -7.50
CA VAL A 111 -7.06 -5.42 -6.29
C VAL A 111 -8.35 -4.64 -6.54
N PHE A 112 -8.45 -3.96 -7.69
CA PHE A 112 -9.62 -3.24 -8.15
C PHE A 112 -10.40 -4.12 -9.14
N THR A 113 -11.05 -5.14 -8.61
CA THR A 113 -11.95 -6.00 -9.39
C THR A 113 -13.10 -5.18 -9.98
N ARG A 114 -13.79 -5.72 -10.98
CA ARG A 114 -14.96 -5.06 -11.58
C ARG A 114 -15.98 -4.60 -10.54
N SER A 115 -16.32 -5.46 -9.58
CA SER A 115 -17.26 -5.12 -8.50
C SER A 115 -16.79 -3.94 -7.64
N ARG A 116 -15.48 -3.77 -7.44
CA ARG A 116 -14.92 -2.65 -6.67
C ARG A 116 -14.91 -1.37 -7.49
N VAL A 117 -14.53 -1.46 -8.76
CA VAL A 117 -14.65 -0.35 -9.71
C VAL A 117 -16.09 0.16 -9.77
N ASP A 118 -17.06 -0.75 -9.83
CA ASP A 118 -18.49 -0.43 -9.82
C ASP A 118 -18.92 0.25 -8.50
N ALA A 119 -18.39 -0.19 -7.35
CA ALA A 119 -18.65 0.42 -6.04
C ALA A 119 -18.07 1.84 -5.91
N ILE A 120 -16.82 2.03 -6.37
CA ILE A 120 -16.14 3.33 -6.45
C ILE A 120 -16.93 4.29 -7.34
N THR A 121 -17.31 3.83 -8.53
CA THR A 121 -18.11 4.57 -9.50
C THR A 121 -19.46 4.97 -8.91
N GLY A 122 -20.18 4.02 -8.32
CA GLY A 122 -21.49 4.27 -7.71
C GLY A 122 -21.44 5.22 -6.51
N THR A 123 -20.34 5.25 -5.76
CA THR A 123 -20.14 6.20 -4.65
C THR A 123 -20.02 7.62 -5.15
N LEU A 124 -19.20 7.86 -6.18
CA LEU A 124 -19.08 9.18 -6.81
C LEU A 124 -20.40 9.63 -7.44
N GLU A 125 -21.05 8.76 -8.22
CA GLU A 125 -22.33 9.08 -8.86
C GLU A 125 -23.41 9.49 -7.86
N ARG A 126 -23.57 8.74 -6.76
CA ARG A 126 -24.55 9.08 -5.71
C ARG A 126 -24.28 10.45 -5.09
N ALA A 127 -23.01 10.72 -4.77
CA ALA A 127 -22.62 11.98 -4.18
C ALA A 127 -22.82 13.16 -5.14
N PHE A 128 -22.49 13.00 -6.42
CA PHE A 128 -22.63 14.05 -7.42
C PHE A 128 -24.09 14.32 -7.77
N LYS A 129 -24.93 13.28 -7.83
CA LYS A 129 -26.40 13.44 -7.94
C LYS A 129 -26.97 14.26 -6.77
N ALA A 130 -26.36 14.17 -5.59
CA ALA A 130 -26.74 14.95 -4.42
C ALA A 130 -26.06 16.34 -4.34
N ASN A 131 -25.29 16.75 -5.36
CA ASN A 131 -24.44 17.95 -5.36
C ASN A 131 -23.43 17.99 -4.19
N ASN A 132 -23.07 16.84 -3.65
CA ASN A 132 -22.09 16.71 -2.57
C ASN A 132 -20.73 16.28 -3.13
N PHE A 133 -20.07 17.16 -3.88
CA PHE A 133 -18.81 16.85 -4.56
C PHE A 133 -17.67 16.53 -3.59
N ASP A 134 -17.50 17.38 -2.57
CA ASP A 134 -16.47 17.21 -1.53
C ASP A 134 -16.69 15.92 -0.73
N GLY A 135 -17.92 15.67 -0.28
CA GLY A 135 -18.26 14.43 0.41
C GLY A 135 -18.09 13.20 -0.48
N GLY A 136 -18.36 13.33 -1.79
CA GLY A 136 -18.09 12.27 -2.77
C GLY A 136 -16.61 11.95 -2.94
N LEU A 137 -15.76 12.98 -2.99
CA LEU A 137 -14.31 12.82 -3.06
C LEU A 137 -13.77 12.12 -1.81
N LEU A 138 -14.15 12.58 -0.62
CA LEU A 138 -13.69 11.97 0.63
C LEU A 138 -14.23 10.54 0.79
N ALA A 139 -15.51 10.30 0.44
CA ALA A 139 -16.10 8.97 0.49
C ALA A 139 -15.43 7.99 -0.46
N VAL A 140 -15.05 8.42 -1.68
CA VAL A 140 -14.35 7.53 -2.61
C VAL A 140 -12.93 7.21 -2.14
N VAL A 141 -12.22 8.19 -1.56
CA VAL A 141 -10.89 7.95 -0.96
C VAL A 141 -10.99 6.97 0.20
N GLU A 142 -12.03 7.09 1.02
CA GLU A 142 -12.33 6.12 2.07
C GLU A 142 -12.69 4.74 1.51
N GLU A 143 -13.44 4.67 0.43
CA GLU A 143 -13.77 3.40 -0.24
C GLU A 143 -12.51 2.76 -0.85
N ILE A 144 -11.64 3.55 -1.46
CA ILE A 144 -10.33 3.10 -1.94
C ILE A 144 -9.47 2.64 -0.76
N ARG A 145 -9.47 3.35 0.37
CA ARG A 145 -8.77 2.94 1.59
C ARG A 145 -9.33 1.63 2.14
N LYS A 146 -10.64 1.42 2.05
CA LYS A 146 -11.24 0.11 2.33
C LYS A 146 -10.82 -0.89 1.28
N ASP A 147 -10.87 -0.66 -0.02
CA ASP A 147 -10.50 -1.68 -1.01
C ASP A 147 -9.00 -2.03 -1.00
N THR A 148 -8.16 -1.07 -0.63
CA THR A 148 -6.73 -1.27 -0.42
C THR A 148 -6.38 -1.70 1.01
N GLY A 149 -7.33 -1.60 1.95
CA GLY A 149 -7.27 -1.97 3.38
C GLY A 149 -8.01 -3.26 3.75
N VAL A 150 -8.96 -3.67 2.91
CA VAL A 150 -9.89 -4.78 2.95
C VAL A 150 -9.53 -5.58 1.72
N GLU A 151 -8.73 -6.62 1.96
CA GLU A 151 -8.72 -7.85 1.17
C GLU A 151 -8.78 -7.64 -0.34
N ALA A 152 -7.65 -7.28 -0.97
CA ALA A 152 -7.41 -7.73 -2.33
C ALA A 152 -7.80 -9.22 -2.38
N ALA A 153 -8.75 -9.59 -3.23
CA ALA A 153 -9.35 -10.92 -3.30
C ALA A 153 -8.35 -11.95 -3.87
N GLY A 154 -7.30 -12.15 -3.11
CA GLY A 154 -6.27 -13.16 -3.21
C GLY A 154 -5.69 -13.35 -1.82
N PRO A 155 -5.11 -14.52 -1.53
CA PRO A 155 -4.51 -14.78 -0.23
C PRO A 155 -3.53 -13.68 0.14
N THR A 156 -3.73 -13.08 1.32
CA THR A 156 -2.91 -11.94 1.67
C THR A 156 -1.53 -12.43 2.11
N VAL A 157 -0.48 -12.03 1.39
CA VAL A 157 0.93 -12.31 1.72
C VAL A 157 1.57 -11.02 2.17
N GLY A 158 2.45 -11.07 3.18
CA GLY A 158 3.22 -9.92 3.63
C GLY A 158 3.14 -9.64 5.14
N VAL A 159 3.67 -8.47 5.52
CA VAL A 159 3.78 -7.94 6.88
C VAL A 159 2.71 -6.89 7.12
N ARG A 160 1.93 -7.09 8.17
CA ARG A 160 0.89 -6.18 8.65
C ARG A 160 1.23 -5.70 10.04
N ASP A 161 2.01 -4.61 10.11
CA ASP A 161 2.54 -4.11 11.38
C ASP A 161 1.59 -3.11 12.08
N HIS A 162 0.41 -3.56 12.51
CA HIS A 162 -0.55 -2.66 13.17
C HIS A 162 -0.06 -2.16 14.53
N ALA A 163 0.86 -2.88 15.17
CA ALA A 163 1.44 -2.51 16.46
C ALA A 163 2.64 -1.56 16.37
N ARG A 164 3.08 -1.21 15.14
CA ARG A 164 4.32 -0.47 14.89
C ARG A 164 5.48 -1.10 15.68
N LEU A 165 5.64 -2.41 15.52
CA LEU A 165 6.67 -3.21 16.15
C LEU A 165 7.98 -3.15 15.37
N PHE A 166 7.90 -2.97 14.05
CA PHE A 166 9.02 -2.98 13.13
C PHE A 166 9.28 -1.58 12.56
N SER A 167 10.52 -1.32 12.15
CA SER A 167 10.80 -0.15 11.32
C SER A 167 10.16 -0.30 9.94
N ALA A 168 9.86 0.84 9.30
CA ALA A 168 9.32 0.85 7.94
C ALA A 168 10.27 0.17 6.93
N GLU A 169 11.58 0.28 7.15
CA GLU A 169 12.57 -0.37 6.29
C GLU A 169 12.55 -1.90 6.46
N ALA A 170 12.49 -2.40 7.70
CA ALA A 170 12.43 -3.83 7.97
C ALA A 170 11.13 -4.45 7.44
N ALA A 171 9.99 -3.79 7.68
CA ALA A 171 8.70 -4.22 7.14
C ALA A 171 8.72 -4.29 5.60
N ARG A 172 9.27 -3.28 4.93
CA ARG A 172 9.40 -3.28 3.46
C ARG A 172 10.28 -4.43 2.94
N LYS A 173 11.47 -4.62 3.54
CA LYS A 173 12.38 -5.73 3.14
C LYS A 173 11.73 -7.09 3.36
N ALA A 174 11.01 -7.24 4.46
CA ALA A 174 10.25 -8.44 4.77
C ALA A 174 9.15 -8.69 3.74
N ASP A 175 8.37 -7.67 3.38
CA ASP A 175 7.37 -7.76 2.32
C ASP A 175 7.95 -8.17 0.98
N GLU A 176 9.04 -7.54 0.55
CA GLU A 176 9.73 -7.88 -0.70
C GLU A 176 10.17 -9.36 -0.72
N ALA A 177 10.69 -9.86 0.41
CA ALA A 177 11.10 -11.25 0.55
C ALA A 177 9.92 -12.24 0.54
N LEU A 178 8.81 -11.91 1.20
CA LEU A 178 7.60 -12.74 1.19
C LEU A 178 6.90 -12.73 -0.18
N GLN A 179 6.96 -11.61 -0.90
CA GLN A 179 6.49 -11.54 -2.29
C GLN A 179 7.36 -12.37 -3.23
N ALA A 180 8.68 -12.36 -3.07
CA ALA A 180 9.57 -13.23 -3.81
C ALA A 180 9.24 -14.71 -3.54
N LEU A 181 9.08 -15.08 -2.27
CA LEU A 181 8.67 -16.43 -1.86
C LEU A 181 7.37 -16.88 -2.54
N ARG A 182 6.36 -16.00 -2.61
CA ARG A 182 5.11 -16.26 -3.31
C ARG A 182 5.33 -16.46 -4.81
N ARG A 183 6.15 -15.62 -5.46
CA ARG A 183 6.40 -15.75 -6.90
C ARG A 183 7.10 -17.06 -7.22
N ASP A 184 8.16 -17.36 -6.47
CA ASP A 184 9.10 -18.43 -6.78
C ASP A 184 8.56 -19.81 -6.36
N HIS A 185 7.79 -19.86 -5.26
CA HIS A 185 7.35 -21.12 -4.64
C HIS A 185 5.84 -21.22 -4.45
N GLN A 186 5.08 -20.19 -4.85
CA GLN A 186 3.61 -20.12 -4.66
C GLN A 186 3.14 -20.16 -3.21
N TRP A 187 4.06 -20.03 -2.24
CA TRP A 187 3.72 -20.03 -0.80
C TRP A 187 3.15 -18.68 -0.36
N GLN A 188 2.12 -18.70 0.47
CA GLN A 188 1.53 -17.51 1.06
C GLN A 188 1.81 -17.49 2.55
N VAL A 189 2.67 -16.56 2.91
CA VAL A 189 3.04 -16.32 4.30
C VAL A 189 2.57 -14.93 4.70
N ALA A 190 1.91 -14.83 5.84
CA ALA A 190 1.49 -13.57 6.41
C ALA A 190 2.00 -13.43 7.84
N ILE A 191 2.48 -12.23 8.15
CA ILE A 191 2.96 -11.84 9.46
C ILE A 191 2.13 -10.63 9.90
N GLU A 192 1.45 -10.73 11.03
CA GLU A 192 0.60 -9.66 11.55
C GLU A 192 1.02 -9.32 12.98
N THR A 193 1.16 -8.03 13.26
CA THR A 193 1.33 -7.53 14.62
C THR A 193 0.06 -6.82 15.06
N VAL A 194 -0.35 -7.04 16.30
CA VAL A 194 -1.49 -6.37 16.93
C VAL A 194 -1.07 -5.73 18.24
N GLY A 195 -1.72 -4.62 18.58
CA GLY A 195 -1.42 -3.91 19.82
C GLY A 195 -1.77 -4.71 21.07
N SER A 196 -2.84 -5.51 21.01
CA SER A 196 -3.45 -6.23 22.15
C SER A 196 -4.25 -7.43 21.64
N LEU A 197 -4.43 -8.44 22.49
CA LEU A 197 -5.39 -9.53 22.30
C LEU A 197 -6.70 -9.29 23.07
N ASP A 198 -6.74 -8.28 23.93
CA ASP A 198 -7.91 -7.91 24.74
C ASP A 198 -8.48 -9.11 25.53
N GLY A 199 -7.56 -9.91 26.10
CA GLY A 199 -7.89 -11.10 26.89
C GLY A 199 -8.16 -12.37 26.05
N ALA A 200 -8.21 -12.27 24.72
CA ALA A 200 -8.39 -13.43 23.85
C ALA A 200 -7.16 -14.36 23.82
N SER A 201 -7.37 -15.63 23.47
CA SER A 201 -6.30 -16.58 23.18
C SER A 201 -5.61 -16.21 21.87
N ILE A 202 -4.28 -16.13 21.87
CA ILE A 202 -3.50 -15.81 20.67
C ILE A 202 -3.71 -16.83 19.56
N GLN A 203 -3.81 -18.13 19.89
CA GLN A 203 -4.03 -19.18 18.90
C GLN A 203 -5.41 -19.05 18.25
N ARG A 204 -6.46 -18.82 19.05
CA ARG A 204 -7.81 -18.64 18.52
C ARG A 204 -7.85 -17.42 17.59
N ARG A 205 -7.28 -16.30 18.05
CA ARG A 205 -7.21 -15.06 17.26
C ARG A 205 -6.42 -15.27 15.97
N ALA A 206 -5.29 -15.98 16.03
CA ALA A 206 -4.47 -16.22 14.86
C ALA A 206 -5.18 -17.08 13.80
N VAL A 207 -5.88 -18.14 14.23
CA VAL A 207 -6.66 -19.00 13.32
C VAL A 207 -7.83 -18.24 12.70
N GLU A 208 -8.55 -17.43 13.48
CA GLU A 208 -9.63 -16.56 12.96
C GLU A 208 -9.09 -15.60 11.90
N ARG A 209 -8.00 -14.90 12.20
CA ARG A 209 -7.37 -13.96 11.27
C ARG A 209 -6.83 -14.65 10.02
N ALA A 210 -6.15 -15.79 10.15
CA ALA A 210 -5.67 -16.54 8.99
C ALA A 210 -6.82 -16.94 8.04
N ARG A 211 -7.99 -17.31 8.59
CA ARG A 211 -9.19 -17.63 7.81
C ARG A 211 -9.80 -16.41 7.13
N GLU A 212 -9.97 -15.31 7.86
CA GLU A 212 -10.46 -14.04 7.30
C GLU A 212 -9.59 -13.61 6.11
N LEU A 213 -8.27 -13.65 6.31
CA LEU A 213 -7.26 -13.22 5.34
C LEU A 213 -6.98 -14.24 4.22
N LYS A 214 -7.65 -15.41 4.29
CA LYS A 214 -7.49 -16.55 3.39
C LYS A 214 -6.02 -16.93 3.18
N VAL A 215 -5.24 -16.98 4.25
CA VAL A 215 -3.82 -17.37 4.20
C VAL A 215 -3.74 -18.89 4.13
N HIS A 216 -3.16 -19.45 3.06
CA HIS A 216 -3.20 -20.89 2.83
C HIS A 216 -1.95 -21.65 3.27
N GLU A 217 -0.85 -21.03 3.70
CA GLU A 217 0.37 -21.77 4.03
C GLU A 217 0.88 -21.51 5.44
N LEU A 218 1.28 -20.28 5.77
CA LEU A 218 1.83 -19.99 7.10
C LEU A 218 1.34 -18.63 7.62
N TYR A 219 0.84 -18.61 8.85
CA TYR A 219 0.42 -17.38 9.51
C TYR A 219 1.17 -17.17 10.82
N ILE A 220 1.67 -15.95 11.00
CA ILE A 220 2.39 -15.51 12.20
C ILE A 220 1.62 -14.33 12.80
N LEU A 221 1.21 -14.47 14.06
CA LEU A 221 0.58 -13.40 14.83
C LEU A 221 1.48 -13.01 16.00
N ILE A 222 1.71 -11.71 16.18
CA ILE A 222 2.49 -11.15 17.29
C ILE A 222 1.62 -10.14 18.04
N ALA A 223 1.43 -10.35 19.34
CA ALA A 223 0.71 -9.43 20.21
C ALA A 223 1.68 -8.66 21.10
N LYS A 224 1.82 -7.35 20.82
CA LYS A 224 2.85 -6.49 21.42
C LYS A 224 2.70 -6.33 22.94
N LYS A 225 1.49 -6.04 23.45
CA LYS A 225 1.26 -5.83 24.89
C LYS A 225 1.40 -7.12 25.71
N GLU A 226 0.95 -8.25 25.17
CA GLU A 226 0.98 -9.53 25.86
C GLU A 226 2.33 -10.24 25.73
N HIS A 227 3.24 -9.75 24.90
CA HIS A 227 4.51 -10.43 24.56
C HIS A 227 4.30 -11.87 24.10
N LYS A 228 3.21 -12.11 23.36
CA LYS A 228 2.86 -13.44 22.83
C LYS A 228 3.05 -13.45 21.32
N LEU A 229 3.50 -14.58 20.80
CA LEU A 229 3.48 -14.85 19.38
C LEU A 229 2.89 -16.25 19.13
N TRP A 230 2.33 -16.42 17.94
CA TRP A 230 1.87 -17.71 17.45
C TRP A 230 2.31 -17.86 16.00
N VAL A 231 2.87 -19.01 15.68
CA VAL A 231 3.25 -19.42 14.32
C VAL A 231 2.53 -20.71 14.04
N GLY A 232 1.78 -20.78 12.96
CA GLY A 232 1.13 -22.03 12.59
C GLY A 232 0.80 -22.13 11.11
N PRO A 233 1.04 -23.31 10.52
CA PRO A 233 0.70 -23.57 9.14
C PRO A 233 -0.78 -23.93 9.00
N SER A 234 -1.28 -23.80 7.78
CA SER A 234 -2.53 -24.44 7.38
C SER A 234 -2.39 -25.96 7.36
N ASP A 235 -3.52 -26.68 7.29
CA ASP A 235 -3.52 -28.13 7.19
C ASP A 235 -2.78 -28.65 5.95
N SER A 236 -2.95 -27.98 4.80
CA SER A 236 -2.27 -28.33 3.55
C SER A 236 -0.78 -28.06 3.56
N ALA A 237 -0.29 -27.20 4.46
CA ALA A 237 1.11 -26.82 4.54
C ALA A 237 1.86 -27.51 5.70
N ARG A 238 1.22 -28.38 6.49
CA ARG A 238 1.86 -29.09 7.62
C ARG A 238 3.00 -30.03 7.20
N SER A 239 2.95 -30.58 5.99
CA SER A 239 4.03 -31.42 5.44
C SER A 239 5.28 -30.60 5.11
N VAL A 240 5.11 -29.33 4.75
CA VAL A 240 6.19 -28.39 4.42
C VAL A 240 6.70 -27.69 5.69
N PHE A 241 5.79 -27.18 6.52
CA PHE A 241 6.05 -26.57 7.81
C PHE A 241 5.83 -27.58 8.94
N THR A 242 6.75 -28.53 9.01
CA THR A 242 6.77 -29.52 10.09
C THR A 242 6.95 -28.85 11.44
N LYS A 243 6.60 -29.57 12.52
CA LYS A 243 6.77 -29.05 13.89
C LYS A 243 8.20 -28.54 14.16
N PRO A 244 9.29 -29.28 13.85
CA PRO A 244 10.65 -28.76 14.04
C PRO A 244 10.91 -27.44 13.29
N ARG A 245 10.35 -27.28 12.09
CA ARG A 245 10.51 -26.06 11.30
C ARG A 245 9.75 -24.88 11.89
N VAL A 246 8.53 -25.11 12.34
CA VAL A 246 7.74 -24.10 13.07
C VAL A 246 8.47 -23.70 14.36
N ASP A 247 8.99 -24.67 15.10
CA ASP A 247 9.73 -24.43 16.34
C ASP A 247 11.01 -23.59 16.08
N ALA A 248 11.72 -23.83 14.97
CA ALA A 248 12.90 -23.01 14.58
C ALA A 248 12.54 -21.55 14.25
N ILE A 249 11.41 -21.32 13.58
CA ILE A 249 10.91 -19.96 13.30
C ILE A 249 10.54 -19.25 14.61
N VAL A 250 9.84 -19.95 15.51
CA VAL A 250 9.46 -19.44 16.83
C VAL A 250 10.71 -19.07 17.64
N GLU A 251 11.69 -19.98 17.72
CA GLU A 251 12.92 -19.75 18.47
C GLU A 251 13.71 -18.55 17.92
N THR A 252 13.77 -18.41 16.59
CA THR A 252 14.42 -17.27 15.93
C THR A 252 13.78 -15.94 16.33
N LEU A 253 12.44 -15.86 16.29
CA LEU A 253 11.69 -14.67 16.70
C LEU A 253 11.88 -14.38 18.19
N GLU A 254 11.70 -15.38 19.04
CA GLU A 254 11.81 -15.22 20.48
C GLU A 254 13.20 -14.75 20.91
N LYS A 255 14.26 -15.32 20.35
CA LYS A 255 15.64 -14.95 20.67
C LYS A 255 15.91 -13.49 20.33
N ALA A 256 15.52 -13.05 19.14
CA ALA A 256 15.72 -11.68 18.71
C ALA A 256 14.86 -10.68 19.51
N PHE A 257 13.59 -11.01 19.78
CA PHE A 257 12.69 -10.14 20.53
C PHE A 257 13.10 -10.01 22.00
N LYS A 258 13.62 -11.08 22.62
CA LYS A 258 14.24 -11.02 23.96
C LYS A 258 15.46 -10.09 23.99
N ALA A 259 16.17 -9.95 22.87
CA ALA A 259 17.29 -9.01 22.71
C ALA A 259 16.86 -7.59 22.31
N GLY A 260 15.56 -7.33 22.11
CA GLY A 260 15.05 -6.05 21.62
C GLY A 260 15.27 -5.79 20.13
N ASP A 261 15.79 -6.77 19.39
CA ASP A 261 16.06 -6.68 17.95
C ASP A 261 14.84 -7.17 17.15
N PHE A 262 13.78 -6.37 17.12
CA PHE A 262 12.54 -6.73 16.43
C PHE A 262 12.73 -6.83 14.91
N ASP A 263 13.49 -5.90 14.33
CA ASP A 263 13.75 -5.84 12.89
C ASP A 263 14.61 -7.03 12.44
N GLY A 264 15.70 -7.32 13.17
CA GLY A 264 16.54 -8.48 12.91
C GLY A 264 15.79 -9.79 13.10
N GLY A 265 14.94 -9.88 14.13
CA GLY A 265 14.06 -11.03 14.37
C GLY A 265 13.11 -11.31 13.20
N LEU A 266 12.45 -10.28 12.67
CA LEU A 266 11.56 -10.40 11.51
C LEU A 266 12.31 -10.93 10.28
N LEU A 267 13.44 -10.32 9.94
CA LEU A 267 14.21 -10.68 8.75
C LEU A 267 14.84 -12.07 8.89
N ALA A 268 15.31 -12.44 10.08
CA ALA A 268 15.85 -13.77 10.36
C ALA A 268 14.78 -14.86 10.27
N ALA A 269 13.56 -14.59 10.78
CA ALA A 269 12.45 -15.53 10.66
C ALA A 269 12.06 -15.78 9.19
N ILE A 270 12.09 -14.74 8.35
CA ILE A 270 11.84 -14.89 6.91
C ILE A 270 12.97 -15.67 6.23
N ALA A 271 14.22 -15.44 6.62
CA ALA A 271 15.32 -16.27 6.15
C ALA A 271 15.12 -17.75 6.53
N GLU A 272 14.65 -18.03 7.75
CA GLU A 272 14.32 -19.38 8.21
C GLU A 272 13.20 -20.02 7.37
N ILE A 273 12.13 -19.26 7.09
CA ILE A 273 11.04 -19.70 6.21
C ILE A 273 11.58 -20.08 4.83
N ARG A 274 12.57 -19.36 4.30
CA ARG A 274 13.12 -19.58 2.95
C ARG A 274 14.05 -20.79 2.82
N LYS A 275 14.68 -21.25 3.90
CA LYS A 275 15.74 -22.28 3.86
C LYS A 275 15.34 -23.55 3.10
N ASP A 276 14.08 -23.96 3.15
CA ASP A 276 13.62 -25.23 2.56
C ASP A 276 12.60 -25.07 1.43
N THR A 277 12.70 -23.97 0.68
CA THR A 277 11.92 -23.71 -0.54
C THR A 277 12.12 -24.71 -1.69
N GLY A 278 13.07 -25.64 -1.54
CA GLY A 278 13.27 -26.77 -2.47
C GLY A 278 12.22 -27.88 -2.39
N ALA A 279 11.38 -27.92 -1.35
CA ALA A 279 10.28 -28.88 -1.22
C ALA A 279 8.94 -28.21 -1.54
N SER A 280 8.68 -27.94 -2.82
CA SER A 280 7.38 -27.41 -3.25
C SER A 280 6.27 -28.42 -2.91
N PRO A 281 5.11 -28.00 -2.38
CA PRO A 281 3.97 -28.91 -2.19
C PRO A 281 3.54 -29.39 -3.58
N GLU A 282 3.94 -30.60 -3.92
CA GLU A 282 3.49 -31.28 -5.13
C GLU A 282 1.95 -31.24 -5.12
N LYS A 283 1.37 -30.62 -6.15
CA LYS A 283 -0.09 -30.53 -6.30
C LYS A 283 -0.63 -31.96 -6.38
N THR A 284 -1.10 -32.51 -5.26
CA THR A 284 -1.97 -33.68 -5.26
C THR A 284 -3.32 -33.25 -5.83
N SER A 285 -3.37 -33.23 -7.16
CA SER A 285 -4.59 -33.20 -7.95
C SER A 285 -5.24 -34.56 -7.82
N THR A 286 -6.11 -34.74 -6.83
CA THR A 286 -7.01 -35.88 -6.78
C THR A 286 -8.15 -35.65 -7.77
N ALA A 287 -8.28 -36.59 -8.71
CA ALA A 287 -9.41 -36.75 -9.62
C ALA A 287 -10.68 -37.18 -8.87
#